data_AF-A0A420Z940-F1
#
_entry.id   AF-A0A420Z940-F1
#
_cell.length_a   1.000
_cell.length_b   1.000
_cell.length_c   1.000
_cell.angle_alpha   90.00
_cell.angle_beta   90.00
_cell.angle_gamma   90.00
#
_symmetry.space_group_name_H-M   'P 1'
#
loop_
_entity.id
_entity.type
_entity.pdbx_description
1 polymer ?
#
loop_
_entity_poly.entity_id
_entity_poly.type
_entity_poly.pdbx_seq_one_letter_code
_entity_poly.pdbx_strand_id
1 'polypeptide(L)' 'MRKDNVLAISKPKGLTSHDVVEVVREKLGVKKVGHAGTLD' A
#
# COMPACT_ATOMS: atom_id res chain seq x y z
N MET A 1 -5.07 -8.01 -21.71
CA MET A 1 -4.56 -6.83 -20.98
C MET A 1 -4.14 -7.27 -19.59
N ARG A 2 -2.87 -7.07 -19.20
CA ARG A 2 -2.48 -7.19 -17.79
C ARG A 2 -3.13 -6.05 -17.02
N LYS A 3 -3.88 -6.36 -15.95
CA LYS A 3 -4.28 -5.36 -14.95
C LYS A 3 -3.15 -5.29 -13.94
N ASP A 4 -2.14 -4.49 -14.22
CA ASP A 4 -1.08 -4.23 -13.24
C ASP A 4 -1.63 -3.25 -12.20
N ASN A 5 -2.23 -3.78 -11.14
CA ASN A 5 -2.82 -3.00 -10.04
C ASN A 5 -1.73 -2.59 -9.03
N VAL A 6 -0.75 -1.81 -9.49
CA VAL A 6 0.36 -1.32 -8.65
C VAL A 6 0.17 0.17 -8.38
N LEU A 7 0.22 0.54 -7.10
CA LEU A 7 0.21 1.93 -6.66
C LEU A 7 1.58 2.26 -6.07
N ALA A 8 2.32 3.15 -6.75
CA ALA A 8 3.58 3.68 -6.21
C ALA A 8 3.26 4.72 -5.12
N ILE A 9 3.74 4.47 -3.90
CA ILE A 9 3.53 5.36 -2.75
C ILE A 9 4.88 5.79 -2.21
N SER A 10 5.08 7.10 -2.12
CA SER A 10 6.16 7.67 -1.31
C SER A 10 5.76 7.60 0.16
N LYS A 11 6.21 6.56 0.87
CA LYS A 11 5.91 6.36 2.30
C LYS A 11 6.31 7.61 3.09
N PRO A 12 5.41 8.24 3.88
CA PRO A 12 5.77 9.33 4.75
C PRO A 12 6.59 8.83 5.95
N LYS A 13 7.48 9.67 6.48
CA LYS A 13 8.21 9.36 7.72
C LYS A 13 7.24 9.22 8.89
N GLY A 14 7.58 8.35 9.84
CA GLY A 14 6.79 8.11 11.05
C GLY A 14 5.66 7.09 10.89
N LEU A 15 5.44 6.57 9.68
CA LEU A 15 4.55 5.43 9.44
C LEU A 15 5.36 4.17 9.12
N THR A 16 4.89 3.03 9.63
CA THR A 16 5.36 1.72 9.17
C THR A 16 4.81 1.41 7.79
N SER A 17 5.40 0.43 7.11
CA SER A 17 4.87 -0.03 5.82
C SER A 17 3.46 -0.64 5.96
N HIS A 18 3.12 -1.21 7.11
CA HIS A 18 1.80 -1.77 7.38
C HIS A 18 0.74 -0.68 7.56
N ASP A 19 1.07 0.43 8.23
CA ASP A 19 0.14 1.56 8.40
C ASP A 19 -0.29 2.12 7.04
N VAL A 20 0.66 2.26 6.11
CA VAL A 20 0.36 2.69 4.73
C VAL A 20 -0.57 1.71 4.03
N VAL A 21 -0.35 0.40 4.18
CA VAL A 21 -1.20 -0.62 3.56
C VAL A 21 -2.63 -0.57 4.10
N GLU A 22 -2.82 -0.34 5.42
CA GLU A 22 -4.15 -0.20 6.00
C GLU A 22 -4.89 1.03 5.46
N VAL A 23 -4.22 2.19 5.41
CA VAL A 23 -4.79 3.41 4.82
C VAL A 23 -5.20 3.19 3.37
N VAL A 24 -4.39 2.49 2.58
CA VAL A 24 -4.71 2.18 1.18
C VAL A 24 -5.90 1.24 1.08
N ARG A 25 -5.95 0.20 1.92
CA ARG A 25 -7.07 -0.77 1.95
C ARG A 25 -8.39 -0.05 2.21
N GLU A 26 -8.42 0.81 3.21
CA GLU A 26 -9.61 1.58 3.60
C GLU A 26 -10.04 2.56 2.51
N LYS A 27 -9.11 3.36 1.99
CA LYS A 27 -9.41 4.38 0.97
C LYS A 27 -9.89 3.80 -0.35
N LEU A 28 -9.39 2.62 -0.73
CA LEU A 28 -9.76 1.97 -1.98
C LEU A 28 -10.88 0.94 -1.82
N GLY A 29 -11.28 0.59 -0.59
CA GLY A 29 -12.32 -0.41 -0.32
C GLY A 29 -12.00 -1.80 -0.87
N VAL A 30 -10.72 -2.14 -0.99
CA VAL A 30 -10.26 -3.41 -1.60
C VAL A 30 -10.15 -4.53 -0.58
N LYS A 31 -10.51 -5.75 -1.00
CA LYS A 31 -10.43 -6.94 -0.12
C LYS A 31 -9.00 -7.39 0.17
N LYS A 32 -8.06 -7.15 -0.74
CA LYS A 32 -6.67 -7.62 -0.62
C LYS A 32 -5.71 -6.58 -1.19
N VAL A 33 -4.70 -6.23 -0.39
CA VAL A 33 -3.59 -5.34 -0.73
C VAL A 33 -2.36 -5.79 0.06
N GLY A 34 -1.17 -5.52 -0.46
CA GLY A 34 0.11 -5.81 0.20
C GLY A 34 1.20 -4.89 -0.32
N HIS A 35 2.40 -4.99 0.26
CA HIS A 35 3.57 -4.22 -0.17
C HIS A 35 4.66 -5.16 -0.71
N ALA A 36 5.55 -4.63 -1.55
CA ALA A 36 6.61 -5.41 -2.20
C ALA A 36 7.94 -5.45 -1.40
N GLY A 37 7.93 -4.95 -0.17
CA GLY A 37 9.09 -4.84 0.71
C GLY A 37 8.85 -3.82 1.81
N THR A 38 9.41 -4.05 2.99
CA THR A 38 9.27 -3.12 4.13
C THR A 38 10.34 -2.04 4.01
N LEU A 39 9.93 -0.79 4.22
CA LEU A 39 10.83 0.32 4.50
C LEU A 39 10.79 0.63 5.99
N ASP A 40 11.96 0.86 6.58
CA ASP A 40 12.11 1.41 7.94
C ASP A 40 11.35 2.73 8.07
#